data_AF-A0A1C0UX86-F1
#
_entry.id   AF-A0A1C0UX86-F1
#
_cell.length_a   1.000
_cell.length_b   1.000
_cell.length_c   1.000
_cell.angle_alpha   90.00
_cell.angle_beta   90.00
_cell.angle_gamma   90.00
#
_symmetry.space_group_name_H-M   'P 1'
#
loop_
_entity.id
_entity.type
_entity.pdbx_description
1 polymer ?
#
loop_
_entity_poly.entity_id
_entity_poly.type
_entity_poly.pdbx_seq_one_letter_code
_entity_poly.pdbx_strand_id
1 'polypeptide(L)'
;MQDNANFISKKFWQNTSIFIILLVSGLTACTSEPKQPDVVVVPTPQATVTVTATPTPTTNVVVTPNPQVTTIVQTEPITDVLVITNANKQTLVNKPVQFQNVNVQSVVGDRAFWVGSSNTQRVFVVLAPNLDAGTAENQVVVKQGQILDLAGVLKPVPSVKQAQQQWKGLTATEAQGLQNQIIYLEANQIKFKSS
;
A
#
# COMPACT_ATOMS: atom_id res chain seq x y z
N MET A 1 46.68 44.83 -15.85
CA MET A 1 46.50 45.07 -14.40
C MET A 1 45.05 45.40 -14.16
N GLN A 2 44.30 44.43 -13.64
CA GLN A 2 43.05 44.66 -12.92
C GLN A 2 42.73 43.36 -12.20
N ASP A 3 43.28 43.29 -10.98
CA ASP A 3 42.80 42.46 -9.89
C ASP A 3 41.32 42.74 -9.65
N ASN A 4 40.54 41.69 -9.49
CA ASN A 4 39.32 41.72 -8.67
C ASN A 4 39.14 40.33 -8.08
N ALA A 5 39.90 40.10 -7.01
CA ALA A 5 39.63 39.06 -6.04
C ALA A 5 38.31 39.37 -5.31
N ASN A 6 37.35 38.46 -5.39
CA ASN A 6 36.31 38.35 -4.37
C ASN A 6 36.33 36.92 -3.83
N PHE A 7 37.03 36.80 -2.70
CA PHE A 7 36.99 35.69 -1.77
C PHE A 7 35.73 35.79 -0.90
N ILE A 8 35.43 34.68 -0.20
CA ILE A 8 34.46 34.52 0.92
C ILE A 8 33.02 34.21 0.42
N SER A 9 32.32 33.13 0.80
CA SER A 9 32.41 32.29 2.00
C SER A 9 32.05 30.83 1.73
N LYS A 10 32.87 29.92 2.26
CA LYS A 10 32.47 28.56 2.63
C LYS A 10 31.55 28.68 3.85
N LYS A 11 30.32 28.19 3.78
CA LYS A 11 29.51 27.94 4.98
C LYS A 11 29.42 26.45 5.22
N PHE A 12 30.24 26.03 6.19
CA PHE A 12 30.32 24.70 6.74
C PHE A 12 28.96 24.25 7.31
N TRP A 13 28.53 23.07 6.85
CA TRP A 13 28.08 21.94 7.66
C TRP A 13 28.22 22.16 9.17
N GLN A 14 27.11 22.18 9.93
CA GLN A 14 27.04 21.54 11.26
C GLN A 14 25.64 20.98 11.54
N ASN A 15 25.63 19.66 11.66
CA ASN A 15 24.63 18.83 12.33
C ASN A 15 24.76 19.07 13.83
N THR A 16 23.63 19.20 14.52
CA THR A 16 23.59 19.05 15.98
C THR A 16 22.44 18.13 16.36
N SER A 17 22.72 16.82 16.38
CA SER A 17 22.18 15.93 17.42
C SER A 17 22.94 16.28 18.72
N ILE A 18 22.48 16.07 19.96
CA ILE A 18 22.09 14.86 20.71
C ILE A 18 21.57 15.45 22.05
N PHE A 19 20.49 15.01 22.71
CA PHE A 19 20.49 14.00 23.80
C PHE A 19 19.09 13.99 24.42
N ILE A 20 18.36 12.87 24.31
CA ILE A 20 17.18 12.59 25.15
C ILE A 20 17.59 11.47 26.11
N ILE A 21 17.40 11.77 27.39
CA ILE A 21 17.85 11.02 28.56
C ILE A 21 17.00 9.76 28.76
N LEU A 22 17.69 8.65 29.03
CA LEU A 22 17.18 7.35 29.46
C LEU A 22 17.19 7.30 31.01
N LEU A 23 16.06 6.97 31.67
CA LEU A 23 15.99 6.31 33.00
C LEU A 23 14.52 6.00 33.38
N VAL A 24 14.05 4.75 33.22
CA VAL A 24 13.84 3.68 34.23
C VAL A 24 12.90 4.02 35.40
N SER A 25 11.74 3.35 35.43
CA SER A 25 10.99 2.79 36.59
C SER A 25 9.60 2.39 36.07
N GLY A 26 8.93 1.29 36.36
CA GLY A 26 9.00 0.25 37.38
C GLY A 26 7.57 -0.31 37.42
N LEU A 27 7.38 -1.62 37.27
CA LEU A 27 6.06 -2.25 37.23
C LEU A 27 5.35 -2.05 38.59
N THR A 28 4.21 -1.38 38.61
CA THR A 28 3.25 -1.47 39.72
C THR A 28 2.01 -2.21 39.24
N ALA A 29 2.02 -3.53 39.44
CA ALA A 29 0.80 -4.30 39.51
C ALA A 29 0.12 -3.96 40.84
N CYS A 30 -1.07 -3.35 40.79
CA CYS A 30 -1.99 -3.32 41.91
C CYS A 30 -3.43 -3.45 41.41
N THR A 31 -4.10 -4.41 42.04
CA THR A 31 -5.40 -5.00 41.75
C THR A 31 -6.57 -4.06 42.06
N SER A 32 -7.70 -4.25 41.35
CA SER A 32 -9.06 -4.24 41.93
C SER A 32 -10.07 -4.73 40.89
N GLU A 33 -10.37 -6.03 40.93
CA GLU A 33 -11.48 -6.63 40.20
C GLU A 33 -12.75 -6.61 41.08
N PRO A 34 -13.87 -6.03 40.61
CA PRO A 34 -15.11 -6.03 41.38
C PRO A 34 -15.78 -7.42 41.33
N LYS A 35 -15.97 -7.99 42.53
CA LYS A 35 -16.75 -9.20 42.82
C LYS A 35 -18.08 -9.24 42.06
N GLN A 36 -18.29 -10.27 41.25
CA GLN A 36 -19.60 -10.69 40.77
C GLN A 36 -20.21 -11.70 41.77
N PRO A 37 -21.51 -11.63 42.11
CA PRO A 37 -22.11 -12.55 43.07
C PRO A 37 -22.25 -13.96 42.47
N ASP A 38 -21.84 -14.93 43.29
CA ASP A 38 -21.93 -16.37 43.07
C ASP A 38 -23.40 -16.82 43.10
N VAL A 39 -23.90 -17.33 41.97
CA VAL A 39 -25.22 -17.99 41.90
C VAL A 39 -24.97 -19.48 41.92
N VAL A 40 -25.14 -20.06 43.11
CA VAL A 40 -25.12 -21.51 43.34
C VAL A 40 -26.28 -22.15 42.57
N VAL A 41 -25.99 -22.74 41.41
CA VAL A 41 -26.93 -23.62 40.71
C VAL A 41 -26.74 -25.04 41.26
N VAL A 42 -27.71 -25.48 42.06
CA VAL A 42 -27.83 -26.84 42.57
C VAL A 42 -28.22 -27.77 41.40
N PRO A 43 -27.43 -28.81 41.04
CA PRO A 43 -27.86 -29.77 40.03
C PRO A 43 -28.90 -30.73 40.63
N THR A 44 -30.11 -30.67 40.08
CA THR A 44 -31.19 -31.64 40.34
C THR A 44 -31.05 -32.79 39.33
N PRO A 45 -31.14 -34.08 39.72
CA PRO A 45 -31.00 -35.19 38.79
C PRO A 45 -32.21 -35.27 37.84
N GLN A 46 -31.98 -35.08 36.54
CA GLN A 46 -32.98 -35.32 35.50
C GLN A 46 -32.79 -36.73 34.90
N ALA A 47 -33.88 -37.49 34.91
CA ALA A 47 -33.96 -38.85 34.39
C ALA A 47 -33.56 -38.94 32.91
N THR A 48 -32.68 -39.89 32.59
CA THR A 48 -32.28 -40.21 31.23
C THR A 48 -33.39 -40.98 30.52
N VAL A 49 -34.02 -40.37 29.51
CA VAL A 49 -34.95 -41.06 28.60
C VAL A 49 -34.13 -41.67 27.46
N THR A 50 -34.08 -42.98 27.39
CA THR A 50 -33.43 -43.71 26.29
C THR A 50 -34.34 -43.68 25.06
N VAL A 51 -34.02 -42.86 24.06
CA VAL A 51 -34.71 -42.88 22.77
C VAL A 51 -34.03 -43.93 21.89
N THR A 52 -34.75 -45.01 21.61
CA THR A 52 -34.34 -46.03 20.63
C THR A 52 -34.50 -45.43 19.23
N ALA A 53 -33.39 -45.22 18.50
CA ALA A 53 -33.43 -44.73 17.13
C ALA A 53 -33.88 -45.84 16.17
N THR A 54 -35.04 -45.65 15.52
CA THR A 54 -35.49 -46.45 14.37
C THR A 54 -34.62 -46.12 13.15
N PRO A 55 -34.14 -47.11 12.37
CA PRO A 55 -33.34 -46.83 11.18
C PRO A 55 -34.19 -46.17 10.07
N THR A 56 -33.87 -44.91 9.76
CA THR A 56 -34.40 -44.16 8.61
C THR A 56 -33.67 -44.60 7.33
N PRO A 57 -34.37 -44.83 6.20
CA PRO A 57 -33.73 -45.22 4.95
C PRO A 57 -32.77 -44.14 4.42
N THR A 58 -31.59 -44.57 4.02
CA THR A 58 -30.52 -43.75 3.43
C THR A 58 -30.91 -43.32 2.03
N THR A 59 -31.39 -42.08 1.88
CA THR A 59 -31.44 -41.44 0.56
C THR A 59 -30.05 -40.89 0.26
N ASN A 60 -29.33 -41.52 -0.67
CA ASN A 60 -28.09 -40.96 -1.20
C ASN A 60 -28.39 -39.66 -1.93
N VAL A 61 -28.25 -38.52 -1.26
CA VAL A 61 -28.23 -37.21 -1.91
C VAL A 61 -26.89 -37.10 -2.62
N VAL A 62 -26.90 -37.29 -3.94
CA VAL A 62 -25.79 -36.88 -4.80
C VAL A 62 -25.70 -35.36 -4.71
N VAL A 63 -24.74 -34.86 -3.94
CA VAL A 63 -24.39 -33.43 -3.92
C VAL A 63 -23.63 -33.16 -5.21
N THR A 64 -24.35 -32.79 -6.27
CA THR A 64 -23.74 -32.21 -7.45
C THR A 64 -23.15 -30.85 -7.05
N PRO A 65 -21.85 -30.59 -7.19
CA PRO A 65 -21.30 -29.26 -6.96
C PRO A 65 -21.96 -28.30 -7.95
N ASN A 66 -22.86 -27.45 -7.45
CA ASN A 66 -23.42 -26.35 -8.22
C ASN A 66 -22.26 -25.41 -8.56
N PRO A 67 -21.92 -25.18 -9.84
CA PRO A 67 -20.92 -24.19 -10.19
C PRO A 67 -21.40 -22.84 -9.68
N GLN A 68 -20.79 -22.34 -8.61
CA GLN A 68 -20.97 -20.95 -8.20
C GLN A 68 -20.47 -20.09 -9.35
N VAL A 69 -21.40 -19.55 -10.13
CA VAL A 69 -21.12 -18.51 -11.11
C VAL A 69 -20.51 -17.36 -10.34
N THR A 70 -19.18 -17.25 -10.41
CA THR A 70 -18.46 -16.12 -9.83
C THR A 70 -18.77 -14.93 -10.72
N THR A 71 -19.75 -14.12 -10.32
CA THR A 71 -20.02 -12.84 -10.97
C THR A 71 -18.82 -11.94 -10.73
N ILE A 72 -17.91 -11.91 -11.70
CA ILE A 72 -16.84 -10.91 -11.76
C ILE A 72 -17.49 -9.54 -11.96
N VAL A 73 -17.63 -8.78 -10.87
CA VAL A 73 -18.08 -7.39 -10.95
C VAL A 73 -16.95 -6.58 -11.61
N GLN A 74 -17.05 -6.42 -12.93
CA GLN A 74 -16.11 -5.59 -13.69
C GLN A 74 -16.25 -4.14 -13.22
N THR A 75 -15.26 -3.67 -12.46
CA THR A 75 -15.21 -2.29 -12.01
C THR A 75 -14.55 -1.45 -13.10
N GLU A 76 -15.19 -0.36 -13.52
CA GLU A 76 -14.61 0.58 -14.47
C GLU A 76 -13.29 1.17 -13.93
N PRO A 77 -12.28 1.36 -14.79
CA PRO A 77 -11.01 1.93 -14.38
C PRO A 77 -11.15 3.41 -14.03
N ILE A 78 -10.41 3.85 -13.00
CA ILE A 78 -10.27 5.27 -12.68
C ILE A 78 -9.40 5.92 -13.74
N THR A 79 -9.90 6.95 -14.40
CA THR A 79 -9.21 7.59 -15.54
C THR A 79 -8.56 8.93 -15.23
N ASP A 80 -8.79 9.47 -14.03
CA ASP A 80 -8.30 10.79 -13.63
C ASP A 80 -7.55 10.73 -12.30
N VAL A 81 -6.36 11.33 -12.28
CA VAL A 81 -5.52 11.50 -11.09
C VAL A 81 -6.27 12.25 -10.00
N LEU A 82 -7.12 13.23 -10.34
CA LEU A 82 -7.86 14.03 -9.37
C LEU A 82 -8.87 13.19 -8.57
N VAL A 83 -9.48 12.19 -9.20
CA VAL A 83 -10.39 11.25 -8.52
C VAL A 83 -9.63 10.55 -7.39
N ILE A 84 -8.39 10.13 -7.67
CA ILE A 84 -7.56 9.49 -6.66
C ILE A 84 -7.21 10.49 -5.56
N THR A 85 -6.72 11.70 -5.91
CA THR A 85 -6.22 12.66 -4.91
C THR A 85 -7.31 13.23 -4.00
N ASN A 86 -8.56 13.32 -4.47
CA ASN A 86 -9.68 13.88 -3.69
C ASN A 86 -10.50 12.84 -2.91
N ALA A 87 -10.40 11.55 -3.25
CA ALA A 87 -11.16 10.51 -2.58
C ALA A 87 -10.54 10.03 -1.26
N ASN A 88 -11.33 9.29 -0.47
CA ASN A 88 -10.79 8.46 0.61
C ASN A 88 -9.94 7.34 0.01
N LYS A 89 -8.63 7.38 0.22
CA LYS A 89 -7.66 6.46 -0.41
C LYS A 89 -7.89 4.99 -0.04
N GLN A 90 -8.41 4.72 1.16
CA GLN A 90 -8.64 3.35 1.63
C GLN A 90 -9.72 2.63 0.81
N THR A 91 -10.69 3.36 0.25
CA THR A 91 -11.77 2.77 -0.56
C THR A 91 -11.35 2.49 -2.00
N LEU A 92 -10.19 3.01 -2.42
CA LEU A 92 -9.66 2.85 -3.78
C LEU A 92 -8.73 1.66 -3.93
N VAL A 93 -8.40 0.94 -2.85
CA VAL A 93 -7.54 -0.24 -2.91
C VAL A 93 -8.14 -1.28 -3.86
N ASN A 94 -7.28 -1.87 -4.70
CA ASN A 94 -7.62 -2.83 -5.76
C ASN A 94 -8.49 -2.27 -6.89
N LYS A 95 -8.72 -0.95 -6.97
CA LYS A 95 -9.38 -0.36 -8.14
C LYS A 95 -8.42 -0.33 -9.34
N PRO A 96 -8.88 -0.71 -10.54
CA PRO A 96 -8.11 -0.53 -11.75
C PRO A 96 -8.00 0.97 -12.09
N VAL A 97 -6.91 1.33 -12.75
CA VAL A 97 -6.61 2.71 -13.19
C VAL A 97 -6.17 2.68 -14.65
N GLN A 98 -6.60 3.67 -15.41
CA GLN A 98 -6.17 3.90 -16.79
C GLN A 98 -6.01 5.39 -17.07
N PHE A 99 -4.79 5.89 -16.95
CA PHE A 99 -4.46 7.27 -17.26
C PHE A 99 -4.03 7.43 -18.70
N GLN A 100 -4.43 8.56 -19.30
CA GLN A 100 -3.99 8.98 -20.63
C GLN A 100 -3.35 10.35 -20.53
N ASN A 101 -2.27 10.55 -21.29
CA ASN A 101 -1.53 11.81 -21.37
C ASN A 101 -1.14 12.38 -19.98
N VAL A 102 -0.77 11.53 -19.03
CA VAL A 102 -0.39 11.97 -17.69
C VAL A 102 1.07 12.42 -17.67
N ASN A 103 1.34 13.54 -16.99
CA ASN A 103 2.68 14.11 -16.89
C ASN A 103 3.47 13.46 -15.75
N VAL A 104 4.73 13.13 -16.01
CA VAL A 104 5.70 12.69 -15.00
C VAL A 104 6.26 13.90 -14.25
N GLN A 105 5.93 14.01 -12.97
CA GLN A 105 6.33 15.12 -12.12
C GLN A 105 7.77 14.97 -11.60
N SER A 106 8.16 13.77 -11.19
CA SER A 106 9.52 13.48 -10.73
C SER A 106 9.77 11.97 -10.73
N VAL A 107 11.05 11.58 -10.84
CA VAL A 107 11.50 10.19 -10.75
C VAL A 107 12.26 10.04 -9.44
N VAL A 108 11.97 9.00 -8.67
CA VAL A 108 12.51 8.79 -7.31
C VAL A 108 13.13 7.41 -7.13
N GLY A 109 13.60 6.82 -8.22
CA GLY A 109 14.23 5.52 -8.31
C GLY A 109 14.08 4.94 -9.71
N ASP A 110 14.70 3.79 -9.96
CA ASP A 110 14.76 3.20 -11.31
C ASP A 110 13.38 2.87 -11.90
N ARG A 111 12.43 2.49 -11.04
CA ARG A 111 11.08 2.05 -11.42
C ARG A 111 9.95 2.86 -10.78
N ALA A 112 10.29 3.87 -9.98
CA ALA A 112 9.36 4.59 -9.13
C ALA A 112 9.35 6.08 -9.47
N PHE A 113 8.17 6.64 -9.69
CA PHE A 113 8.01 8.02 -10.12
C PHE A 113 6.63 8.57 -9.72
N TRP A 114 6.51 9.88 -9.79
CA TRP A 114 5.27 10.60 -9.52
C TRP A 114 4.63 11.06 -10.82
N VAL A 115 3.32 10.87 -10.96
CA VAL A 115 2.55 11.39 -12.10
C VAL A 115 1.40 12.26 -11.63
N GLY A 116 1.05 13.28 -12.42
CA GLY A 116 -0.07 14.17 -12.10
C GLY A 116 0.11 15.56 -12.69
N SER A 117 -0.72 16.50 -12.24
CA SER A 117 -0.70 17.90 -12.67
C SER A 117 0.24 18.77 -11.83
N SER A 118 0.50 18.39 -10.57
CA SER A 118 1.35 19.16 -9.64
C SER A 118 1.87 18.32 -8.47
N ASN A 119 2.68 18.93 -7.59
CA ASN A 119 3.19 18.27 -6.38
C ASN A 119 2.11 17.90 -5.35
N THR A 120 0.95 18.55 -5.39
CA THR A 120 -0.20 18.27 -4.50
C THR A 120 -1.27 17.40 -5.17
N GLN A 121 -1.26 17.32 -6.50
CA GLN A 121 -2.16 16.52 -7.30
C GLN A 121 -1.36 15.48 -8.11
N ARG A 122 -0.82 14.49 -7.38
CA ARG A 122 -0.01 13.42 -7.95
C ARG A 122 -0.26 12.09 -7.29
N VAL A 123 0.04 11.03 -8.04
CA VAL A 123 -0.02 9.64 -7.61
C VAL A 123 1.37 9.04 -7.71
N PHE A 124 1.74 8.27 -6.70
CA PHE A 124 2.97 7.49 -6.70
C PHE A 124 2.79 6.27 -7.59
N VAL A 125 3.70 6.05 -8.52
CA VAL A 125 3.66 4.95 -9.49
C VAL A 125 4.90 4.10 -9.34
N VAL A 126 4.71 2.78 -9.37
CA VAL A 126 5.78 1.79 -9.43
C VAL A 126 5.52 0.87 -10.62
N LEU A 127 6.52 0.67 -11.46
CA LEU A 127 6.42 -0.31 -12.54
C LEU A 127 6.37 -1.73 -11.98
N ALA A 128 5.45 -2.53 -12.51
CA ALA A 128 5.38 -3.95 -12.19
C ALA A 128 6.65 -4.67 -12.70
N PRO A 129 7.11 -5.74 -12.02
CA PRO A 129 8.36 -6.43 -12.36
C PRO A 129 8.49 -6.86 -13.84
N ASN A 130 7.37 -7.20 -14.49
CA ASN A 130 7.38 -7.60 -15.91
C ASN A 130 7.70 -6.46 -16.89
N LEU A 131 7.58 -5.19 -16.46
CA LEU A 131 7.91 -4.02 -17.27
C LEU A 131 9.35 -3.55 -17.09
N ASP A 132 10.04 -4.01 -16.05
CA ASP A 132 11.36 -3.50 -15.68
C ASP A 132 12.42 -4.59 -15.41
N ALA A 133 12.05 -5.88 -15.42
CA ALA A 133 12.97 -7.00 -15.19
C ALA A 133 13.48 -7.66 -16.50
N GLY A 134 13.28 -7.05 -17.67
CA GLY A 134 13.60 -7.65 -18.96
C GLY A 134 14.98 -7.28 -19.54
N THR A 135 15.70 -8.29 -20.03
CA THR A 135 16.87 -8.16 -20.93
C THR A 135 16.50 -7.93 -22.41
N ALA A 136 15.20 -7.84 -22.72
CA ALA A 136 14.70 -7.64 -24.07
C ALA A 136 14.54 -6.14 -24.39
N GLU A 137 15.60 -5.55 -24.93
CA GLU A 137 15.67 -4.38 -25.84
C GLU A 137 14.92 -3.07 -25.54
N ASN A 138 14.12 -2.94 -24.48
CA ASN A 138 13.52 -1.67 -24.09
C ASN A 138 13.56 -1.54 -22.57
N GLN A 139 14.69 -1.06 -22.04
CA GLN A 139 14.69 -0.51 -20.68
C GLN A 139 13.67 0.63 -20.66
N VAL A 140 12.61 0.48 -19.87
CA VAL A 140 11.60 1.52 -19.68
C VAL A 140 12.27 2.66 -18.91
N VAL A 141 12.76 3.66 -19.63
CA VAL A 141 13.40 4.85 -19.02
C VAL A 141 12.39 5.96 -18.92
N VAL A 142 11.86 6.15 -17.71
CA VAL A 142 10.96 7.27 -17.38
C VAL A 142 11.79 8.50 -17.01
N LYS A 143 11.41 9.66 -17.53
CA LYS A 143 12.04 10.96 -17.24
C LYS A 143 10.98 11.97 -16.81
N GLN A 144 11.37 12.88 -15.93
CA GLN A 144 10.54 14.02 -15.55
C GLN A 144 10.15 14.84 -16.79
N GLY A 145 8.91 15.34 -16.80
CA GLY A 145 8.33 16.12 -17.90
C GLY A 145 7.75 15.28 -19.03
N GLN A 146 7.99 13.97 -19.07
CA GLN A 146 7.39 13.09 -20.07
C GLN A 146 5.88 12.98 -19.91
N ILE A 147 5.22 12.72 -21.04
CA ILE A 147 3.79 12.40 -21.10
C ILE A 147 3.64 10.92 -21.42
N LEU A 148 2.87 10.22 -20.59
CA LEU A 148 2.69 8.78 -20.65
C LEU A 148 1.20 8.40 -20.68
N ASP A 149 0.89 7.26 -21.27
CA ASP A 149 -0.32 6.51 -20.92
C ASP A 149 0.08 5.39 -19.95
N LEU A 150 -0.71 5.20 -18.90
CA LEU A 150 -0.46 4.22 -17.84
C LEU A 150 -1.72 3.42 -17.54
N ALA A 151 -1.58 2.12 -17.31
CA ALA A 151 -2.63 1.31 -16.71
C ALA A 151 -2.07 0.42 -15.60
N GLY A 152 -2.92 0.10 -14.64
CA GLY A 152 -2.51 -0.66 -13.46
C GLY A 152 -3.59 -0.79 -12.41
N VAL A 153 -3.17 -1.11 -11.20
CA VAL A 153 -4.06 -1.31 -10.05
C VAL A 153 -3.54 -0.54 -8.84
N LEU A 154 -4.44 0.06 -8.08
CA LEU A 154 -4.08 0.71 -6.82
C LEU A 154 -3.82 -0.32 -5.73
N LYS A 155 -2.66 -0.22 -5.09
CA LYS A 155 -2.17 -1.11 -4.04
C LYS A 155 -1.89 -0.32 -2.77
N PRO A 156 -2.02 -0.94 -1.58
CA PRO A 156 -1.61 -0.29 -0.34
C PRO A 156 -0.10 -0.05 -0.35
N VAL A 157 0.33 1.13 0.12
CA VAL A 157 1.76 1.43 0.26
C VAL A 157 2.34 0.54 1.37
N PRO A 158 3.42 -0.22 1.11
CA PRO A 158 4.10 -0.98 2.15
C PRO A 158 4.85 -0.04 3.10
N SER A 159 5.34 -0.56 4.23
CA SER A 159 6.23 0.24 5.09
C SER A 159 7.45 0.74 4.31
N VAL A 160 8.02 1.89 4.68
CA VAL A 160 9.21 2.47 4.02
C VAL A 160 10.34 1.44 3.86
N LYS A 161 10.62 0.67 4.91
CA LYS A 161 11.65 -0.38 4.86
C LYS A 161 11.33 -1.48 3.83
N GLN A 162 10.07 -1.92 3.77
CA GLN A 162 9.63 -2.90 2.77
C GLN A 162 9.69 -2.32 1.35
N ALA A 163 9.24 -1.07 1.18
CA ALA A 163 9.30 -0.36 -0.10
C ALA A 163 10.72 -0.32 -0.66
N GLN A 164 11.70 0.03 0.17
CA GLN A 164 13.13 0.06 -0.21
C GLN A 164 13.68 -1.31 -0.58
N GLN A 165 13.23 -2.38 0.09
CA GLN A 165 13.62 -3.75 -0.23
C GLN A 165 13.00 -4.24 -1.53
N GLN A 166 11.74 -3.88 -1.79
CA GLN A 166 10.96 -4.33 -2.93
C GLN A 166 11.30 -3.55 -4.21
N TRP A 167 11.48 -2.23 -4.11
CA TRP A 167 11.64 -1.32 -5.25
C TRP A 167 13.07 -0.79 -5.35
N LYS A 168 14.03 -1.73 -5.30
CA LYS A 168 15.48 -1.50 -5.42
C LYS A 168 15.79 -0.23 -6.24
N GLY A 169 16.53 0.70 -5.63
CA GLY A 169 16.80 2.02 -6.20
C GLY A 169 16.10 3.17 -5.47
N LEU A 170 15.09 2.90 -4.64
CA LEU A 170 14.49 3.90 -3.76
C LEU A 170 15.41 4.22 -2.56
N THR A 171 16.01 5.41 -2.54
CA THR A 171 16.87 5.85 -1.42
C THR A 171 16.07 6.17 -0.16
N ALA A 172 16.75 6.31 0.98
CA ALA A 172 16.12 6.72 2.24
C ALA A 172 15.46 8.11 2.16
N THR A 173 16.08 9.04 1.44
CA THR A 173 15.53 10.39 1.24
C THR A 173 14.30 10.36 0.35
N GLU A 174 14.33 9.60 -0.75
CA GLU A 174 13.18 9.47 -1.66
C GLU A 174 11.99 8.77 -1.01
N ALA A 175 12.26 7.76 -0.18
CA ALA A 175 11.23 7.03 0.55
C ALA A 175 10.49 7.89 1.60
N GLN A 176 11.03 9.06 1.99
CA GLN A 176 10.30 10.01 2.85
C GLN A 176 8.99 10.45 2.21
N GLY A 177 8.92 10.53 0.88
CA GLY A 177 7.70 10.86 0.14
C GLY A 177 6.56 9.85 0.31
N LEU A 178 6.86 8.64 0.81
CA LEU A 178 5.89 7.57 1.05
C LEU A 178 5.22 7.64 2.43
N GLN A 179 5.78 8.37 3.39
CA GLN A 179 5.33 8.36 4.79
C GLN A 179 3.84 8.70 4.94
N ASN A 180 3.32 9.56 4.08
CA ASN A 180 1.92 10.01 4.10
C ASN A 180 1.08 9.37 2.99
N GLN A 181 1.60 8.37 2.29
CA GLN A 181 0.91 7.71 1.19
C GLN A 181 0.20 6.46 1.70
N ILE A 182 -1.08 6.34 1.36
CA ILE A 182 -1.90 5.19 1.71
C ILE A 182 -1.89 4.16 0.57
N ILE A 183 -1.88 4.64 -0.67
CA ILE A 183 -1.93 3.83 -1.88
C ILE A 183 -0.92 4.29 -2.91
N TYR A 184 -0.50 3.37 -3.77
CA TYR A 184 0.28 3.63 -4.97
C TYR A 184 -0.34 2.90 -6.17
N LEU A 185 0.01 3.34 -7.37
CA LEU A 185 -0.33 2.65 -8.61
C LEU A 185 0.79 1.67 -8.97
N GLU A 186 0.49 0.37 -8.93
CA GLU A 186 1.34 -0.63 -9.59
C GLU A 186 0.97 -0.65 -11.08
N ALA A 187 1.84 -0.08 -11.91
CA ALA A 187 1.61 0.02 -13.35
C ALA A 187 2.04 -1.28 -14.04
N ASN A 188 1.11 -1.94 -14.71
CA ASN A 188 1.36 -3.15 -15.51
C ASN A 188 1.38 -2.86 -17.02
N GLN A 189 1.06 -1.63 -17.42
CA GLN A 189 1.22 -1.12 -18.77
C GLN A 189 1.73 0.32 -18.74
N ILE A 190 2.64 0.62 -19.66
CA ILE A 190 3.18 1.97 -19.91
C ILE A 190 3.36 2.18 -21.40
N LYS A 191 2.97 3.35 -21.89
CA LYS A 191 3.22 3.77 -23.28
C LYS A 191 3.72 5.21 -23.30
N PHE A 192 4.87 5.41 -23.92
CA PHE A 192 5.45 6.73 -24.14
C PHE A 192 4.73 7.41 -25.30
N LYS A 193 4.36 8.68 -25.12
CA LYS A 193 3.92 9.53 -26.25
C LYS A 193 5.17 10.09 -26.92
N SER A 194 5.21 9.99 -28.25
CA SER A 194 6.14 10.78 -29.05
C SER A 194 5.83 12.25 -28.79
N SER A 195 6.85 13.00 -28.39
CA SER A 195 6.79 14.46 -28.28
C SER A 195 6.77 15.12 -29.65
#